data_AF-A0A6A3TW81-F1
#
_entry.id   AF-A0A6A3TW81-F1
#
_cell.length_a   1.000
_cell.length_b   1.000
_cell.length_c   1.000
_cell.angle_alpha   90.00
_cell.angle_beta   90.00
_cell.angle_gamma   90.00
#
_symmetry.space_group_name_H-M   'P 1'
#
loop_
_entity.id
_entity.type
_entity.pdbx_description
1 polymer ?
#
loop_
_entity_poly.entity_id
_entity_poly.type
_entity_poly.pdbx_seq_one_letter_code
_entity_poly.pdbx_strand_id
1 'polypeptide(L)'
;MDLSHLIAAAMVVAHASAMSSSTIKGDLNGWYACSDYTFSDEGSSSQDAECAVYNAPLCYPSICETPKSANPKVDIFFKRLPATAGDPETASNVWLIQGGPGDSSSASKYSPMSV
;
A
#
# COMPACT_ATOMS: atom_id res chain seq x y z
N MET A 1 26.78 -26.81 -56.90
CA MET A 1 25.63 -25.93 -57.17
C MET A 1 24.39 -26.77 -56.91
N ASP A 2 24.15 -27.09 -55.63
CA ASP A 2 23.22 -26.42 -54.68
C ASP A 2 21.95 -27.27 -54.62
N LEU A 3 21.75 -28.17 -53.65
CA LEU A 3 21.45 -27.98 -52.22
C LEU A 3 20.43 -26.88 -51.92
N SER A 4 19.33 -27.30 -51.28
CA SER A 4 18.26 -26.52 -50.63
C SER A 4 17.23 -25.92 -51.61
N HIS A 5 15.92 -26.11 -51.40
CA HIS A 5 15.19 -25.50 -50.30
C HIS A 5 14.08 -26.39 -49.73
N LEU A 6 14.28 -26.82 -48.48
CA LEU A 6 13.21 -27.20 -47.57
C LEU A 6 12.56 -25.91 -47.07
N ILE A 7 11.27 -25.69 -47.36
CA ILE A 7 10.51 -24.59 -46.76
C ILE A 7 10.00 -25.08 -45.41
N ALA A 8 10.76 -24.81 -44.36
CA ALA A 8 10.28 -24.94 -42.98
C ALA A 8 9.53 -23.67 -42.59
N ALA A 9 8.21 -23.75 -42.46
CA ALA A 9 7.40 -22.65 -41.92
C ALA A 9 7.56 -22.62 -40.40
N ALA A 10 8.33 -21.66 -39.89
CA ALA A 10 8.41 -21.40 -38.45
C ALA A 10 7.15 -20.65 -37.99
N MET A 11 6.23 -21.34 -37.30
CA MET A 11 5.13 -20.68 -36.60
C MET A 11 5.67 -20.03 -35.33
N VAL A 12 5.90 -18.72 -35.38
CA VAL A 12 6.17 -17.90 -34.19
C VAL A 12 4.85 -17.64 -33.49
N VAL A 13 4.54 -18.42 -32.46
CA VAL A 13 3.44 -18.12 -31.54
C VAL A 13 3.89 -16.96 -30.66
N ALA A 14 3.42 -15.76 -30.95
CA ALA A 14 3.56 -14.63 -30.05
C ALA A 14 2.66 -14.88 -28.83
N HIS A 15 3.25 -15.29 -27.70
CA HIS A 15 2.57 -15.20 -26.41
C HIS A 15 2.42 -13.73 -26.04
N ALA A 16 1.26 -13.16 -26.33
CA ALA A 16 0.87 -11.87 -25.78
C ALA A 16 0.53 -12.07 -24.30
N SER A 17 1.52 -11.86 -23.43
CA SER A 17 1.29 -11.70 -22.00
C SER A 17 0.47 -10.42 -21.82
N ALA A 18 -0.84 -10.53 -21.57
CA ALA A 18 -1.63 -9.40 -21.12
C ALA A 18 -1.15 -9.01 -19.72
N MET A 19 -0.17 -8.11 -19.65
CA MET A 19 0.20 -7.46 -18.41
C MET A 19 -0.97 -6.55 -18.03
N SER A 20 -1.85 -7.08 -17.19
CA SER A 20 -2.95 -6.28 -16.63
C SER A 20 -2.28 -5.19 -15.82
N SER A 21 -2.23 -3.96 -16.36
CA SER A 21 -1.90 -2.79 -15.56
C SER A 21 -3.05 -2.61 -14.57
N SER A 22 -2.94 -3.31 -13.45
CA SER A 22 -3.77 -3.06 -12.29
C SER A 22 -3.34 -1.68 -11.85
N THR A 23 -4.01 -0.63 -12.34
CA THR A 23 -4.06 0.63 -11.63
C THR A 23 -4.58 0.27 -10.25
N ILE A 24 -3.68 0.14 -9.29
CA ILE A 24 -4.01 0.12 -7.87
C ILE A 24 -4.52 1.53 -7.57
N LYS A 25 -5.74 1.83 -8.02
CA LYS A 25 -6.55 2.87 -7.41
C LYS A 25 -6.90 2.26 -6.06
N GLY A 26 -5.96 2.43 -5.13
CA GLY A 26 -5.83 1.58 -3.96
C GLY A 26 -7.13 1.50 -3.19
N ASP A 27 -7.39 0.32 -2.62
CA ASP A 27 -8.49 0.04 -1.69
C ASP A 27 -8.32 0.84 -0.37
N LEU A 28 -7.90 2.11 -0.46
CA LEU A 28 -7.85 3.06 0.64
C LEU A 28 -9.23 3.69 0.77
N ASN A 29 -9.80 3.64 1.97
CA ASN A 29 -11.14 4.15 2.24
C ASN A 29 -11.25 5.68 2.32
N GLY A 30 -10.18 6.40 1.97
CA GLY A 30 -10.07 7.84 2.12
C GLY A 30 -9.59 8.26 3.52
N TRP A 31 -9.09 9.49 3.61
CA TRP A 31 -8.65 10.07 4.88
C TRP A 31 -9.85 10.61 5.65
N TYR A 32 -9.92 10.29 6.94
CA TYR A 32 -10.95 10.78 7.87
C TYR A 32 -10.31 11.19 9.19
N ALA A 33 -10.96 12.06 9.95
CA ALA A 33 -10.48 12.45 11.28
C ALA A 33 -10.35 11.22 12.19
N CYS A 34 -9.20 11.04 12.82
CA CYS A 34 -8.99 9.93 13.75
C CYS A 34 -9.94 10.02 14.95
N SER A 35 -10.41 8.88 15.46
CA SER A 35 -11.25 8.86 16.67
C SER A 35 -10.44 9.14 17.93
N ASP A 36 -11.03 9.77 18.94
CA ASP A 36 -10.37 10.08 20.22
C ASP A 36 -9.82 8.83 20.93
N TYR A 37 -10.44 7.66 20.72
CA TYR A 37 -10.02 6.38 21.31
C TYR A 37 -8.84 5.71 20.60
N THR A 38 -8.42 6.21 19.44
CA THR A 38 -7.23 5.72 18.73
C THR A 38 -5.94 6.18 19.43
N PHE A 39 -6.05 7.14 20.34
CA PHE A 39 -4.94 7.68 21.10
C PHE A 39 -4.96 7.03 22.49
N SER A 40 -3.83 6.50 22.95
CA SER A 40 -3.72 6.16 24.37
C SER A 40 -3.88 7.46 25.15
N ASP A 41 -4.92 7.51 25.99
CA ASP A 41 -5.16 8.59 26.94
C ASP A 41 -3.83 8.98 27.60
N GLU A 42 -3.62 10.28 27.87
CA GLU A 42 -2.36 10.88 28.33
C GLU A 42 -1.46 11.43 27.19
N GLY A 43 -2.02 12.42 26.49
CA GLY A 43 -1.31 13.62 26.02
C GLY A 43 -0.56 13.52 24.70
N SER A 44 -1.14 14.10 23.64
CA SER A 44 -0.42 14.93 22.65
C SER A 44 -1.43 15.48 21.63
N SER A 45 -1.16 16.68 21.11
CA SER A 45 -1.87 17.44 20.08
C SER A 45 -2.36 16.61 18.88
N SER A 46 -3.53 15.99 19.02
CA SER A 46 -4.07 15.00 18.07
C SER A 46 -5.17 15.57 17.17
N GLN A 47 -5.44 16.88 17.24
CA GLN A 47 -6.63 17.48 16.61
C GLN A 47 -6.59 17.46 15.07
N ASP A 48 -5.41 17.34 14.46
CA ASP A 48 -5.23 17.36 13.00
C ASP A 48 -4.76 16.02 12.42
N ALA A 49 -4.86 14.93 13.21
CA ALA A 49 -4.49 13.61 12.72
C ALA A 49 -5.58 13.00 11.83
N GLU A 50 -5.15 12.45 10.70
CA GLU A 50 -6.02 11.76 9.77
C GLU A 50 -5.71 10.27 9.74
N CYS A 51 -6.77 9.48 9.64
CA CYS A 51 -6.73 8.03 9.66
C CYS A 51 -7.27 7.48 8.33
N ALA A 52 -6.77 6.33 7.93
CA ALA A 52 -7.25 5.61 6.77
C ALA A 52 -6.99 4.10 6.94
N VAL A 53 -7.76 3.29 6.21
CA VAL A 53 -7.57 1.83 6.13
C VAL A 53 -7.37 1.49 4.66
N TYR A 54 -6.30 0.75 4.39
CA TYR A 54 -6.02 0.16 3.09
C TYR A 54 -6.25 -1.35 3.15
N ASN A 55 -7.13 -1.87 2.28
CA ASN A 55 -7.37 -3.31 2.19
C ASN A 55 -6.34 -3.95 1.23
N ALA A 56 -5.22 -4.41 1.77
CA ALA A 56 -4.18 -5.09 1.01
C ALA A 56 -4.57 -6.56 0.74
N PRO A 57 -4.13 -7.17 -0.36
CA PRO A 57 -4.29 -8.62 -0.54
C PRO A 57 -3.44 -9.39 0.49
N LEU A 58 -4.01 -10.46 1.06
CA LEU A 58 -3.26 -11.41 1.90
C LEU A 58 -2.20 -12.15 1.06
N CYS A 59 -2.53 -12.44 -0.19
CA CYS A 59 -1.63 -13.03 -1.18
C CYS A 59 -1.58 -12.17 -2.44
N TYR A 60 -0.39 -11.70 -2.79
CA TYR A 60 -0.19 -11.05 -4.08
C TYR A 60 -0.18 -12.10 -5.21
N PRO A 61 -0.78 -11.78 -6.38
CA PRO A 61 -0.75 -12.65 -7.53
C PRO A 61 0.67 -13.10 -7.89
N SER A 62 0.81 -14.35 -8.33
CA SER A 62 2.09 -14.99 -8.68
C SER A 62 3.03 -15.32 -7.51
N ILE A 63 2.71 -14.92 -6.27
CA ILE A 63 3.48 -15.29 -5.07
C ILE A 63 2.77 -16.42 -4.29
N CYS A 64 1.47 -16.27 -4.04
CA CYS A 64 0.67 -17.30 -3.37
C CYS A 64 -0.82 -17.21 -3.74
N GLU A 65 -1.57 -18.24 -3.35
CA GLU A 65 -3.02 -18.27 -3.41
C GLU A 65 -3.59 -18.17 -1.99
N THR A 66 -4.58 -17.31 -1.78
CA THR A 66 -5.31 -17.26 -0.51
C THR A 66 -6.12 -18.54 -0.34
N PRO A 67 -5.98 -19.28 0.79
CA PRO A 67 -6.85 -20.41 1.08
C PRO A 67 -8.33 -20.02 1.11
N LYS A 68 -9.21 -20.91 0.61
CA LYS A 68 -10.67 -20.66 0.61
C LYS A 68 -11.27 -20.40 1.99
N SER A 69 -10.60 -20.85 3.05
CA SER A 69 -11.01 -20.67 4.44
C SER A 69 -10.53 -19.35 5.06
N ALA A 70 -9.71 -18.57 4.37
CA ALA A 70 -9.13 -17.32 4.88
C ALA A 70 -9.70 -16.10 4.16
N ASN A 71 -9.68 -14.94 4.83
CA ASN A 71 -9.98 -13.68 4.18
C ASN A 71 -8.86 -13.34 3.17
N PRO A 72 -9.18 -13.05 1.89
CA PRO A 72 -8.17 -12.69 0.88
C PRO A 72 -7.57 -11.30 1.08
N LYS A 73 -8.04 -10.52 2.05
CA LYS A 73 -7.61 -9.16 2.34
C LYS A 73 -7.19 -9.01 3.80
N VAL A 74 -6.26 -8.09 4.03
CA VAL A 74 -5.83 -7.63 5.34
C VAL A 74 -5.97 -6.11 5.42
N ASP A 75 -6.41 -5.62 6.57
CA ASP A 75 -6.61 -4.21 6.81
C ASP A 75 -5.31 -3.61 7.34
N ILE A 76 -4.76 -2.65 6.60
CA ILE A 76 -3.60 -1.87 7.02
C ILE A 76 -4.10 -0.51 7.47
N PHE A 77 -3.97 -0.24 8.77
CA PHE A 77 -4.35 1.02 9.37
C PHE A 77 -3.22 2.05 9.24
N PHE A 78 -3.57 3.24 8.76
CA PHE A 78 -2.68 4.39 8.67
C PHE A 78 -3.18 5.51 9.57
N LYS A 79 -2.22 6.19 10.20
CA LYS A 79 -2.39 7.46 10.89
C LYS A 79 -1.36 8.42 10.33
N ARG A 80 -1.78 9.57 9.83
CA ARG A 80 -0.91 10.63 9.30
C ARG A 80 -1.16 11.95 10.03
N LEU A 81 -0.13 12.78 10.03
CA LEU A 81 -0.21 14.19 10.39
C LEU A 81 0.07 14.97 9.11
N PRO A 82 -0.91 15.68 8.52
CA PRO A 82 -0.69 16.48 7.33
C PRO A 82 0.38 17.55 7.56
N ALA A 83 1.12 17.90 6.50
CA ALA A 83 2.09 18.98 6.57
C ALA A 83 1.38 20.30 6.88
N THR A 84 1.89 21.05 7.86
CA THR A 84 1.38 22.38 8.22
C THR A 84 2.01 23.50 7.40
N ALA A 85 3.16 23.24 6.77
CA ALA A 85 3.85 24.15 5.89
C ALA A 85 3.67 23.73 4.42
N GLY A 86 3.12 24.62 3.59
CA GLY A 86 2.88 24.36 2.18
C GLY A 86 1.56 23.64 1.91
N ASP A 87 1.46 23.00 0.74
CA ASP A 87 0.29 22.21 0.34
C ASP A 87 0.42 20.75 0.81
N PRO A 88 -0.46 20.27 1.71
CA PRO A 88 -0.38 18.93 2.28
C PRO A 88 -0.56 17.80 1.25
N GLU A 89 -1.18 18.08 0.10
CA GLU A 89 -1.40 17.07 -0.95
C GLU A 89 -0.17 16.85 -1.83
N THR A 90 0.80 17.78 -1.80
CA THR A 90 2.03 17.72 -2.60
C THR A 90 3.31 17.63 -1.77
N ALA A 91 3.20 17.79 -0.45
CA ALA A 91 4.33 17.64 0.48
C ALA A 91 4.87 16.19 0.52
N SER A 92 6.17 16.07 0.78
CA SER A 92 6.82 14.77 0.94
C SER A 92 6.34 14.06 2.21
N ASN A 93 6.07 12.75 2.10
CA ASN A 93 5.68 11.92 3.24
C ASN A 93 6.92 11.34 3.94
N VAL A 94 6.91 11.36 5.28
CA VAL A 94 7.88 10.62 6.10
C VAL A 94 7.16 9.45 6.77
N TRP A 95 7.71 8.25 6.60
CA TRP A 95 7.15 7.03 7.16
C TRP A 95 7.88 6.63 8.44
N LEU A 96 7.12 6.47 9.52
CA LEU A 96 7.63 6.05 10.81
C LEU A 96 7.05 4.67 11.12
N ILE A 97 7.93 3.68 11.18
CA ILE A 97 7.59 2.30 11.49
C ILE A 97 8.32 1.94 12.78
N GLN A 98 7.56 1.73 13.85
CA GLN A 98 8.08 1.20 15.10
C GLN A 98 8.72 -0.16 14.85
N GLY A 99 9.87 -0.41 15.47
CA GLY A 99 10.54 -1.70 15.39
C GLY A 99 9.76 -2.81 16.13
N GLY A 100 10.23 -4.04 15.97
CA GLY A 100 9.60 -5.22 16.58
C GLY A 100 8.36 -5.70 15.80
N PRO A 101 8.17 -7.02 15.63
CA PRO A 101 6.94 -7.54 15.04
C PRO A 101 5.79 -7.44 16.05
N GLY A 102 4.65 -6.90 15.61
CA GLY A 102 3.39 -6.89 16.38
C GLY A 102 3.11 -5.59 17.14
N ASP A 103 4.07 -4.68 17.26
CA ASP A 103 3.84 -3.36 17.86
C ASP A 103 3.19 -2.40 16.87
N SER A 104 2.18 -1.65 17.34
CA SER A 104 1.51 -0.65 16.51
C SER A 104 2.29 0.65 16.48
N SER A 105 2.73 1.05 15.28
CA SER A 105 3.40 2.35 15.08
C SER A 105 2.50 3.55 15.36
N SER A 106 1.17 3.37 15.37
CA SER A 106 0.21 4.45 15.64
C SER A 106 0.21 4.95 17.10
N ALA A 107 0.74 4.13 18.01
CA ALA A 107 0.90 4.46 19.43
C ALA A 107 2.16 5.29 19.72
N SER A 108 3.07 5.41 18.75
CA SER A 108 4.27 6.23 18.92
C SER A 108 3.89 7.71 19.11
N LYS A 109 4.29 8.28 20.24
CA LYS A 109 4.06 9.67 20.60
C LYS A 109 5.03 10.56 19.84
N TYR A 110 4.53 11.41 18.96
CA TYR A 110 5.33 12.45 18.30
C TYR A 110 4.74 13.83 18.64
N SER A 111 5.59 14.73 19.11
CA SER A 111 5.31 16.16 19.02
C SER A 111 5.55 16.61 17.57
N PRO A 112 4.71 17.51 17.02
CA PRO A 112 4.98 18.07 15.69
C PRO A 112 6.35 18.73 15.71
N MET A 113 7.25 18.25 14.85
CA MET A 113 8.55 18.86 14.66
C MET A 113 8.32 20.11 13.82
N SER A 114 8.41 21.29 14.44
CA SER A 114 8.44 22.56 13.71
C SER A 114 9.69 22.57 12.84
N VAL A 115 9.50 22.41 11.53
CA VAL A 115 10.53 22.71 10.52
C VAL A 115 10.51 24.20 10.20
#